data_AF-A0AAF3FGR0-F1
#
_entry.id   AF-A0AAF3FGR0-F1
#
_cell.length_a   1.000
_cell.length_b   1.000
_cell.length_c   1.000
_cell.angle_alpha   90.00
_cell.angle_beta   90.00
_cell.angle_gamma   90.00
#
_symmetry.space_group_name_H-M   'P 1'
#
loop_
_entity.id
_entity.type
_entity.pdbx_description
1 polymer ?
#
loop_
_entity_poly.entity_id
_entity_poly.type
_entity_poly.pdbx_seq_one_letter_code
_entity_poly.pdbx_strand_id
1 'polypeptide(L)'
;MIALSSPYASIVYYPDAYSWDYVYTPPNNLSIVVQKVEEVIEIGGIFVAAFFYGGVLLLLCRTRHIFKSSKNYRVEAKILIQAIVITVYCTILNVFWHNYQVLLPASIWSYMALNFMWILNSGIYPLIYFILNKTIREKVRSSRDH
;
A
#
# COMPACT_ATOMS: atom_id res chain seq x y z
N MET A 1 10.43 -3.20 5.55
CA MET A 1 11.58 -2.45 4.97
C MET A 1 12.91 -2.57 5.75
N ILE A 2 13.05 -2.21 7.04
CA ILE A 2 14.37 -2.37 7.73
C ILE A 2 14.79 -3.85 7.83
N ALA A 3 13.83 -4.76 7.97
CA ALA A 3 14.06 -6.20 7.96
C ALA A 3 14.56 -6.71 6.58
N LEU A 4 14.04 -6.17 5.47
CA LEU A 4 14.50 -6.48 4.10
C LEU A 4 15.88 -5.97 3.77
N SER A 5 16.33 -4.90 4.43
CA SER A 5 17.71 -4.43 4.28
C SER A 5 18.71 -5.32 5.01
N SER A 6 18.27 -6.37 5.71
CA SER A 6 19.17 -7.36 6.27
C SER A 6 19.69 -8.30 5.17
N PRO A 7 20.97 -8.74 5.23
CA PRO A 7 21.52 -9.69 4.26
C PRO A 7 20.83 -11.06 4.28
N TYR A 8 20.00 -11.31 5.30
CA TYR A 8 19.23 -12.54 5.49
C TYR A 8 17.85 -12.51 4.81
N ALA A 9 17.44 -11.36 4.28
CA ALA A 9 16.30 -11.23 3.37
C ALA A 9 16.68 -11.75 1.98
N SER A 10 17.01 -13.04 1.87
CA SER A 10 17.39 -13.65 0.60
C SER A 10 16.15 -13.82 -0.28
N ILE A 11 15.80 -12.79 -1.05
CA ILE A 11 14.72 -12.83 -2.06
C ILE A 11 15.34 -13.12 -3.43
N VAL A 12 14.82 -14.11 -4.13
CA VAL A 12 15.24 -14.48 -5.49
C VAL A 12 14.04 -14.37 -6.45
N TYR A 13 14.32 -13.88 -7.65
CA TYR A 13 13.35 -13.85 -8.73
C TYR A 13 13.38 -15.16 -9.51
N TYR A 14 12.22 -15.81 -9.64
CA TYR A 14 12.05 -17.02 -10.43
C TYR A 14 11.37 -16.68 -11.77
N PRO A 15 12.10 -16.69 -12.90
CA PRO A 15 11.56 -16.29 -14.19
C PRO A 15 10.44 -17.24 -14.68
N ASP A 16 10.52 -18.52 -14.34
CA ASP A 16 9.53 -19.53 -14.76
C ASP A 16 8.15 -19.32 -14.12
N ALA A 17 8.13 -18.73 -12.92
CA ALA A 17 6.91 -18.44 -12.17
C ALA A 17 6.53 -16.94 -12.21
N TYR A 18 7.35 -16.10 -12.84
CA TYR A 18 7.26 -14.64 -12.79
C TYR A 18 7.07 -14.10 -11.36
N SER A 19 7.69 -14.73 -10.35
CA SER A 19 7.47 -14.42 -8.94
C SER A 19 8.78 -14.15 -8.20
N TRP A 20 8.70 -13.28 -7.19
CA TRP A 20 9.74 -13.18 -6.18
C TRP A 20 9.40 -14.12 -5.04
N ASP A 21 10.38 -14.87 -4.55
CA ASP A 21 10.20 -15.75 -3.40
C ASP A 21 11.44 -15.75 -2.50
N TYR A 22 11.24 -16.07 -1.22
CA TYR A 22 12.34 -16.21 -0.28
C TYR A 22 13.10 -17.52 -0.51
N VAL A 23 14.41 -17.51 -0.31
CA VAL A 23 15.24 -18.70 -0.41
C VAL A 23 15.15 -19.51 0.89
N TYR A 24 14.34 -20.56 0.86
CA TYR A 24 14.10 -21.45 2.00
C TYR A 24 15.15 -22.55 2.18
N THR A 25 16.21 -22.61 1.36
CA THR A 25 17.22 -23.67 1.43
C THR A 25 18.24 -23.46 2.56
N PRO A 26 18.71 -24.55 3.23
CA PRO A 26 19.75 -24.46 4.25
C PRO A 26 21.02 -23.79 3.71
N PRO A 27 21.67 -22.88 4.49
CA PRO A 27 21.52 -22.63 5.92
C PRO A 27 20.55 -21.48 6.29
N ASN A 28 19.69 -21.05 5.37
CA ASN A 28 19.03 -19.73 5.43
C ASN A 28 17.72 -19.69 6.24
N ASN A 29 17.64 -20.41 7.38
CA ASN A 29 16.46 -20.40 8.27
C ASN A 29 16.10 -19.00 8.81
N LEU A 30 17.04 -18.05 8.75
CA LEU A 30 16.84 -16.65 9.11
C LEU A 30 15.93 -15.90 8.13
N SER A 31 15.81 -16.34 6.87
CA SER A 31 14.91 -15.73 5.88
C SER A 31 13.44 -15.84 6.29
N ILE A 32 13.05 -16.99 6.86
CA ILE A 32 11.69 -17.23 7.38
C ILE A 32 11.39 -16.30 8.56
N VAL A 33 12.37 -16.10 9.45
CA VAL A 33 12.24 -15.18 10.59
C VAL A 33 12.11 -13.74 10.10
N VAL A 34 12.93 -13.34 9.12
CA VAL A 34 12.86 -12.01 8.51
C VAL A 34 11.49 -11.78 7.85
N GLN A 35 10.98 -12.76 7.10
CA GLN A 35 9.65 -12.71 6.48
C GLN A 35 8.55 -12.51 7.53
N LYS A 36 8.57 -13.28 8.63
CA LYS A 36 7.57 -13.18 9.70
C LYS A 36 7.64 -11.86 10.46
N VAL A 37 8.85 -11.38 10.76
CA VAL A 37 9.05 -10.08 11.40
C VAL A 37 8.54 -8.96 10.50
N GLU A 38 8.79 -9.06 9.19
CA GLU A 38 8.30 -8.08 8.23
C GLU A 38 6.78 -8.08 8.10
N GLU A 39 6.15 -9.23 7.98
CA GLU A 39 4.70 -9.37 7.97
C GLU A 39 4.07 -8.67 9.19
N VAL A 40 4.64 -8.87 10.38
CA VAL A 40 4.17 -8.22 11.62
C VAL A 40 4.38 -6.71 11.59
N ILE A 41 5.53 -6.23 11.13
CA ILE A 41 5.82 -4.79 11.05
C ILE A 41 4.90 -4.11 10.04
N GLU A 42 4.66 -4.73 8.88
CA GLU A 42 3.84 -4.17 7.81
C GLU A 42 2.36 -4.16 8.18
N ILE A 43 1.82 -5.28 8.68
CA ILE A 43 0.42 -5.34 9.13
C ILE A 43 0.23 -4.43 10.35
N GLY A 44 1.18 -4.40 11.29
CA GLY A 44 1.15 -3.54 12.45
C GLY A 44 1.15 -2.05 12.08
N GLY A 45 2.03 -1.65 11.15
CA GLY A 45 2.08 -0.28 10.63
C GLY A 45 0.78 0.14 9.94
N ILE A 46 0.16 -0.77 9.18
CA ILE A 46 -1.14 -0.53 8.54
C ILE A 46 -2.24 -0.34 9.59
N PHE A 47 -2.27 -1.16 10.64
CA PHE A 47 -3.25 -1.03 11.72
C PHE A 47 -3.14 0.31 12.46
N VAL A 48 -1.91 0.73 12.77
CA VAL A 48 -1.64 2.03 13.39
C VAL A 48 -2.09 3.17 12.48
N ALA A 49 -1.76 3.11 11.18
CA ALA A 49 -2.20 4.10 10.21
C ALA A 49 -3.73 4.16 10.09
N ALA A 50 -4.40 3.00 10.02
CA ALA A 50 -5.86 2.91 9.97
C ALA A 50 -6.52 3.51 11.22
N PHE A 51 -5.95 3.30 12.40
CA PHE A 51 -6.42 3.90 13.64
C PHE A 51 -6.34 5.44 13.60
N PHE A 52 -5.21 6.00 13.18
CA PHE A 52 -5.07 7.46 13.05
C PHE A 52 -5.98 8.05 11.98
N TYR A 53 -6.03 7.47 10.78
CA TYR A 53 -6.92 7.95 9.72
C TYR A 53 -8.41 7.82 10.09
N GLY A 54 -8.79 6.74 10.77
CA GLY A 54 -10.14 6.57 11.33
C GLY A 54 -10.46 7.63 12.39
N GLY A 55 -9.51 7.92 13.29
CA GLY A 55 -9.64 8.97 14.30
C GLY A 55 -9.82 10.36 13.68
N VAL A 56 -9.03 10.70 12.66
CA VAL A 56 -9.19 11.94 11.88
C VAL A 56 -10.56 11.99 11.22
N LEU A 57 -11.05 10.89 10.65
CA LEU A 57 -12.39 10.81 10.05
C LEU A 57 -13.51 11.05 11.06
N LEU A 58 -13.41 10.43 12.23
CA LEU A 58 -14.37 10.61 13.31
C LEU A 58 -14.37 12.05 13.82
N LEU A 59 -13.20 12.67 13.99
CA LEU A 59 -13.06 14.08 14.35
C LEU A 59 -13.65 15.00 13.28
N LEU A 60 -13.41 14.72 11.99
CA LEU A 60 -13.96 15.48 10.88
C LEU A 60 -15.49 15.37 10.83
N CYS A 61 -16.04 14.17 11.02
CA CYS A 61 -17.48 13.91 11.06
C CYS A 61 -18.15 14.58 12.26
N ARG A 62 -17.51 14.55 13.44
CA ARG A 62 -17.99 15.29 14.63
C ARG A 62 -17.94 16.79 14.42
N THR A 63 -16.86 17.30 13.83
CA THR A 63 -16.68 18.72 13.54
C THR A 63 -17.67 19.21 12.47
N ARG A 64 -18.06 18.37 11.50
CA ARG A 64 -19.12 18.66 10.53
C ARG A 64 -20.48 18.88 11.18
N HIS A 65 -20.80 18.14 12.25
CA HIS A 65 -22.04 18.37 13.00
C HIS A 65 -22.05 19.75 13.67
N ILE A 66 -20.87 20.33 13.92
CA ILE A 66 -20.69 21.61 14.62
C ILE A 66 -20.50 22.77 13.64
N PHE A 67 -19.76 22.59 12.54
CA PHE A 67 -19.40 23.65 11.59
C PHE A 67 -19.92 23.34 10.17
N LYS A 68 -20.88 24.15 9.71
CA LYS A 68 -21.49 24.16 8.36
C LYS A 68 -20.52 24.61 7.23
N SER A 69 -19.21 24.36 7.35
CA SER A 69 -18.22 24.78 6.35
C SER A 69 -18.15 23.80 5.17
N SER A 70 -19.04 24.00 4.19
CA SER A 70 -19.31 23.01 3.12
C SER A 70 -18.19 22.81 2.09
N LYS A 71 -17.27 23.77 1.89
CA LYS A 71 -16.37 23.74 0.72
C LYS A 71 -15.06 23.00 1.01
N ASN A 72 -14.40 23.31 2.13
CA ASN A 72 -13.14 22.67 2.54
C ASN A 72 -13.38 21.23 3.02
N TYR A 73 -14.49 20.98 3.71
CA TYR A 73 -14.91 19.65 4.16
C TYR A 73 -14.99 18.63 3.01
N ARG A 74 -15.56 19.01 1.85
CA ARG A 74 -15.70 18.09 0.71
C ARG A 74 -14.35 17.68 0.12
N VAL A 75 -13.35 18.54 0.22
CA VAL A 75 -11.99 18.23 -0.24
C VAL A 75 -11.30 17.31 0.77
N GLU A 76 -11.35 17.66 2.05
CA GLU A 76 -10.78 16.84 3.14
C GLU A 76 -11.39 15.44 3.19
N ALA A 77 -12.71 15.31 3.07
CA ALA A 77 -13.38 14.00 3.04
C ALA A 77 -12.96 13.16 1.83
N LYS A 78 -12.73 13.77 0.65
CA LYS A 78 -12.24 13.04 -0.54
C LYS A 78 -10.81 12.53 -0.34
N ILE A 79 -9.93 13.36 0.22
CA ILE A 79 -8.56 12.99 0.56
C ILE A 79 -8.57 11.81 1.55
N LEU A 80 -9.46 11.86 2.53
CA LEU A 80 -9.53 10.86 3.59
C LEU A 80 -10.11 9.52 3.11
N ILE A 81 -11.17 9.54 2.31
CA ILE A 81 -11.70 8.32 1.66
C ILE A 81 -10.60 7.67 0.81
N GLN A 82 -9.83 8.48 0.08
CA GLN A 82 -8.73 7.98 -0.72
C GLN A 82 -7.62 7.35 0.14
N ALA A 83 -7.21 7.99 1.24
CA ALA A 83 -6.26 7.41 2.19
C ALA A 83 -6.74 6.06 2.74
N ILE A 84 -8.04 5.93 3.03
CA ILE A 84 -8.65 4.66 3.46
C ILE A 84 -8.57 3.62 2.34
N VAL A 85 -8.90 3.99 1.10
CA VAL A 85 -8.82 3.07 -0.05
C VAL A 85 -7.40 2.58 -0.29
N ILE A 86 -6.38 3.45 -0.20
CA ILE A 86 -4.96 3.04 -0.28
C ILE A 86 -4.64 2.08 0.86
N THR A 87 -5.04 2.43 2.08
CA THR A 87 -4.71 1.63 3.27
C THR A 87 -5.29 0.23 3.11
N VAL A 88 -6.55 0.10 2.71
CA VAL A 88 -7.21 -1.18 2.42
C VAL A 88 -6.49 -1.93 1.29
N TYR A 89 -6.14 -1.23 0.21
CA TYR A 89 -5.38 -1.83 -0.90
C TYR A 89 -4.03 -2.39 -0.44
N CYS A 90 -3.26 -1.63 0.34
CA CYS A 90 -1.99 -2.06 0.90
C CYS A 90 -2.15 -3.25 1.86
N THR A 91 -3.21 -3.28 2.68
CA THR A 91 -3.52 -4.44 3.53
C THR A 91 -3.73 -5.69 2.68
N ILE A 92 -4.58 -5.58 1.67
CA ILE A 92 -4.91 -6.70 0.77
C ILE A 92 -3.63 -7.19 0.10
N LEU A 93 -2.85 -6.28 -0.50
CA LEU A 93 -1.60 -6.60 -1.16
C LEU A 93 -0.61 -7.30 -0.22
N ASN A 94 -0.40 -6.81 1.00
CA ASN A 94 0.53 -7.42 1.96
C ASN A 94 0.05 -8.79 2.44
N VAL A 95 -1.25 -8.94 2.72
CA VAL A 95 -1.81 -10.25 3.12
C VAL A 95 -1.64 -11.26 2.00
N PHE A 96 -1.97 -10.89 0.77
CA PHE A 96 -1.79 -11.76 -0.39
C PHE A 96 -0.32 -12.05 -0.69
N TRP A 97 0.58 -11.07 -0.54
CA TRP A 97 2.01 -11.25 -0.77
C TRP A 97 2.67 -12.17 0.26
N HIS A 98 2.27 -12.14 1.53
CA HIS A 98 2.84 -13.02 2.55
C HIS A 98 2.20 -14.42 2.56
N ASN A 99 0.97 -14.56 2.06
CA ASN A 99 0.19 -15.80 2.12
C ASN A 99 -0.15 -16.39 0.75
N TYR A 100 0.48 -15.95 -0.34
CA TYR A 100 0.13 -16.36 -1.71
C TYR A 100 0.17 -17.89 -1.91
N GLN A 101 1.08 -18.58 -1.20
CA GLN A 101 1.23 -20.04 -1.27
C GLN A 101 0.01 -20.80 -0.74
N VAL A 102 -0.77 -20.18 0.15
CA VAL A 102 -1.94 -20.79 0.81
C VAL A 102 -3.25 -20.23 0.24
N LEU A 103 -3.27 -18.94 -0.10
CA LEU A 103 -4.49 -18.21 -0.48
C LEU A 103 -4.79 -18.23 -1.97
N LEU A 104 -3.78 -18.40 -2.82
CA LEU A 104 -3.95 -18.35 -4.27
C LEU A 104 -3.66 -19.71 -4.91
N PRO A 105 -4.43 -20.10 -5.94
CA PRO A 105 -4.10 -21.28 -6.72
C PRO A 105 -2.72 -21.09 -7.35
N ALA A 106 -1.87 -22.11 -7.28
CA ALA A 106 -0.54 -22.17 -7.86
C ALA A 106 -0.61 -22.11 -9.40
N SER A 107 -0.88 -20.92 -9.92
CA SER A 107 -1.02 -20.62 -11.33
C SER A 107 -0.19 -19.40 -11.66
N ILE A 108 0.46 -19.41 -12.82
CA ILE A 108 1.28 -18.29 -13.33
C ILE A 108 0.49 -16.97 -13.31
N TRP A 109 -0.82 -17.02 -13.57
CA TRP A 109 -1.70 -15.86 -13.55
C TRP A 109 -1.83 -15.22 -12.16
N SER A 110 -1.90 -16.04 -11.10
CA SER A 110 -1.94 -15.57 -9.71
C SER A 110 -0.65 -14.82 -9.35
N TYR A 111 0.50 -15.40 -9.69
CA TYR A 111 1.82 -14.80 -9.45
C TYR A 111 2.01 -13.50 -10.23
N MET A 112 1.62 -13.51 -11.50
CA MET A 112 1.68 -12.34 -12.37
C MET A 112 0.79 -11.22 -11.83
N ALA A 113 -0.44 -11.53 -11.42
CA ALA A 113 -1.37 -10.54 -10.85
C ALA A 113 -0.81 -9.90 -9.57
N LEU A 114 -0.20 -10.69 -8.68
CA LEU A 114 0.45 -10.15 -7.48
C LEU A 114 1.60 -9.20 -7.81
N ASN A 115 2.46 -9.57 -8.76
CA ASN A 115 3.55 -8.70 -9.20
C ASN A 115 3.04 -7.39 -9.79
N PHE A 116 2.00 -7.44 -10.63
CA PHE A 116 1.37 -6.23 -11.15
C PHE A 116 0.76 -5.37 -10.04
N MET A 117 0.07 -5.97 -9.06
CA MET A 117 -0.47 -5.21 -7.92
C MET A 117 0.63 -4.57 -7.08
N TRP A 118 1.77 -5.24 -6.92
CA TRP A 118 2.92 -4.71 -6.20
C TRP A 118 3.58 -3.55 -6.94
N ILE A 119 3.76 -3.67 -8.27
CA ILE A 119 4.25 -2.56 -9.12
C ILE A 119 3.29 -1.37 -9.08
N LEU A 120 1.98 -1.62 -9.21
CA LEU A 120 0.96 -0.57 -9.17
C LEU A 120 0.96 0.17 -7.83
N ASN A 121 1.28 -0.50 -6.72
CA ASN A 121 1.40 0.15 -5.41
C ASN A 121 2.40 1.32 -5.41
N SER A 122 3.50 1.20 -6.15
CA SER A 122 4.48 2.29 -6.30
C SER A 122 3.93 3.52 -7.06
N GLY A 123 3.00 3.30 -8.00
CA GLY A 123 2.38 4.34 -8.82
C GLY A 123 1.18 5.03 -8.15
N ILE A 124 0.62 4.45 -7.08
CA ILE A 124 -0.52 5.02 -6.37
C ILE A 124 -0.13 6.38 -5.75
N TYR A 125 0.99 6.48 -5.03
CA TYR A 125 1.40 7.73 -4.37
C TYR A 125 1.39 8.97 -5.29
N PRO A 126 2.09 9.00 -6.44
CA PRO A 126 2.06 10.16 -7.35
C PRO A 126 0.70 10.40 -7.98
N LEU A 127 -0.08 9.35 -8.29
CA LEU A 127 -1.43 9.47 -8.85
C LEU A 127 -2.36 10.22 -7.89
N ILE A 128 -2.22 9.94 -6.60
CA ILE A 128 -3.00 10.57 -5.54
C ILE A 128 -2.63 12.04 -5.36
N TYR A 129 -1.34 12.37 -5.37
CA TYR A 129 -0.91 13.76 -5.37
C TYR A 129 -1.44 14.53 -6.58
N PHE A 130 -1.47 13.92 -7.76
CA PHE A 130 -1.99 14.53 -8.98
C PHE A 130 -3.52 14.77 -8.92
N ILE A 131 -4.27 13.83 -8.33
CA ILE A 131 -5.73 13.89 -8.15
C ILE A 131 -6.16 14.82 -7.00
N LEU A 132 -5.30 15.12 -6.04
CA LEU A 132 -5.65 15.95 -4.89
C LEU A 132 -5.14 17.36 -4.96
N ASN A 133 -3.98 17.57 -5.59
CA ASN A 133 -3.38 18.88 -5.63
C ASN A 133 -3.96 19.69 -6.79
N LYS A 134 -5.06 20.40 -6.50
CA LYS A 134 -5.74 21.30 -7.44
C LYS A 134 -4.76 22.32 -8.03
N THR A 135 -3.81 22.79 -7.22
CA THR A 135 -2.71 23.68 -7.64
C THR A 135 -1.79 23.04 -8.67
N ILE A 136 -1.40 21.76 -8.50
CA ILE A 136 -0.61 21.03 -9.50
C ILE A 136 -1.43 20.82 -10.78
N ARG A 137 -2.71 20.47 -10.66
CA ARG A 137 -3.58 20.26 -11.82
C ARG A 137 -3.82 21.55 -12.61
N GLU A 138 -3.97 22.68 -11.91
CA GLU A 138 -4.09 24.00 -12.52
C GLU A 138 -2.77 24.42 -13.18
N LYS A 139 -1.62 24.13 -12.56
CA LYS A 139 -0.29 24.41 -13.14
C LYS A 139 0.01 23.55 -14.37
N VAL A 140 -0.34 22.26 -14.37
CA VAL A 140 -0.18 21.37 -15.54
C VAL A 140 -1.11 21.78 -16.67
N ARG A 141 -2.34 22.21 -16.37
CA ARG A 141 -3.28 22.71 -17.38
C ARG A 141 -2.77 24.00 -18.02
N SER A 142 -2.30 24.96 -17.21
CA SER A 142 -1.67 26.19 -17.70
C SER A 142 -0.43 25.93 -18.56
N SER A 143 0.38 24.91 -18.24
CA SER A 143 1.58 24.56 -19.01
C SER A 143 1.28 23.82 -20.32
N ARG A 144 0.03 23.40 -20.56
CA ARG A 144 -0.44 22.79 -21.83
C ARG A 144 -1.01 23.82 -22.81
N ASP A 145 -1.32 25.01 -22.32
CA ASP A 145 -1.92 26.11 -23.08
C ASP A 145 -0.85 27.12 -23.58
N HIS A 146 0.44 26.82 -23.39
CA HIS A 146 1.60 27.50 -23.98
C HIS A 146 2.36 26.51 -24.86
#